data_AF-A0A7J8Z0U8-F1
#
_entry.id   AF-A0A7J8Z0U8-F1
#
_cell.length_a   1.000
_cell.length_b   1.000
_cell.length_c   1.000
_cell.angle_alpha   90.00
_cell.angle_beta   90.00
_cell.angle_gamma   90.00
#
_symmetry.space_group_name_H-M   'P 1'
#
loop_
_entity.id
_entity.type
_entity.pdbx_description
1 polymer ?
#
loop_
_entity_poly.entity_id
_entity_poly.type
_entity_poly.pdbx_seq_one_letter_code
_entity_poly.pdbx_strand_id
1 'polypeptide(L)'
;MEYSSFPSAFSTLFGELPKETWCCSDLYNWEGFWYASSHLPAAMAARLNFQANDSDVFLTSSMKTGTTWLKAIIPTIMNPIGRMNDDNNDPLLKRHPNELMPSLEVQLFKENPNPDLSYMPSPRLF
;
A
#
# COMPACT_ATOMS: atom_id res chain seq x y z
N MET A 1 -19.21 -7.61 -6.91
CA MET A 1 -17.86 -7.76 -6.34
C MET A 1 -18.05 -8.24 -4.93
N GLU A 2 -17.88 -9.54 -4.70
CA GLU A 2 -17.91 -10.11 -3.36
C GLU A 2 -16.67 -9.62 -2.62
N TYR A 3 -16.88 -8.84 -1.56
CA TYR A 3 -15.83 -8.58 -0.60
C TYR A 3 -15.42 -9.92 0.00
N SER A 4 -14.16 -10.31 -0.18
CA SER A 4 -13.52 -11.32 0.64
C SER A 4 -13.86 -11.02 2.09
N SER A 5 -14.60 -11.96 2.73
CA SER A 5 -15.24 -11.76 4.02
C SER A 5 -14.22 -11.30 5.06
N PHE A 6 -14.24 -10.01 5.40
CA PHE A 6 -13.43 -9.48 6.49
C PHE A 6 -13.84 -10.18 7.81
N PRO A 7 -12.88 -10.45 8.72
CA PRO A 7 -13.19 -11.01 10.03
C PRO A 7 -14.29 -10.22 10.73
N SER A 8 -15.25 -10.91 11.36
CA SER A 8 -16.41 -10.29 12.04
C SER A 8 -16.04 -9.29 13.13
N ALA A 9 -14.82 -9.37 13.68
CA ALA A 9 -14.30 -8.40 14.63
C ALA A 9 -14.16 -6.99 14.03
N PHE A 10 -13.86 -6.87 12.74
CA PHE A 10 -13.72 -5.57 12.10
C PHE A 10 -15.07 -4.87 11.94
N SER A 11 -16.11 -5.59 11.54
CA SER A 11 -17.45 -5.00 11.35
C SER A 11 -18.05 -4.45 12.64
N THR A 12 -17.78 -5.06 13.79
CA THR A 12 -18.16 -4.52 15.10
C THR A 12 -17.42 -3.21 15.41
N LEU A 13 -16.11 -3.17 15.14
CA LEU A 13 -15.28 -1.99 15.37
C LEU A 13 -15.71 -0.79 14.50
N PHE A 14 -16.14 -1.02 13.25
CA PHE A 14 -16.65 0.03 12.36
C PHE A 14 -17.82 0.83 12.95
N GLY A 15 -18.69 0.19 13.73
CA GLY A 15 -19.85 0.83 14.33
C GLY A 15 -19.53 1.75 15.51
N GLU A 16 -18.36 1.60 16.13
CA GLU A 16 -17.96 2.34 17.33
C GLU A 16 -17.08 3.56 17.03
N LEU A 17 -16.49 3.62 15.83
CA LEU A 17 -15.59 4.71 15.44
C LEU A 17 -16.37 5.98 15.07
N PRO A 18 -15.84 7.17 15.40
CA PRO A 18 -16.39 8.43 14.90
C PRO A 18 -16.46 8.40 13.38
N LYS A 19 -17.61 8.80 12.83
CA LYS A 19 -17.90 8.75 11.40
C LYS A 19 -18.29 10.13 10.90
N GLU A 20 -17.75 10.51 9.76
CA GLU A 20 -18.09 11.74 9.03
C GLU A 20 -18.30 11.44 7.55
N THR A 21 -19.22 12.15 6.91
CA THR A 21 -19.43 12.02 5.46
C THR A 21 -18.79 13.21 4.74
N TRP A 22 -17.80 12.92 3.89
CA TRP A 22 -17.07 13.92 3.13
C TRP A 22 -17.03 13.57 1.65
N CYS A 23 -17.40 14.50 0.77
CA CYS A 23 -17.43 14.31 -0.69
C CYS A 23 -18.08 12.97 -1.12
N CYS A 24 -19.30 12.71 -0.63
CA CYS A 24 -20.07 11.49 -0.91
C CYS A 24 -19.40 10.18 -0.44
N SER A 25 -18.43 10.25 0.46
CA SER A 25 -17.74 9.07 1.03
C SER A 25 -17.78 9.11 2.55
N ASP A 26 -18.05 7.95 3.15
CA ASP A 26 -17.97 7.80 4.59
C ASP A 26 -16.52 7.62 5.03
N LEU A 27 -16.11 8.49 5.95
CA LEU A 27 -14.81 8.47 6.62
C LEU A 27 -15.00 8.02 8.07
N TYR A 28 -14.05 7.23 8.55
CA TYR A 28 -14.02 6.71 9.92
C TYR A 28 -12.72 7.15 10.57
N ASN A 29 -12.81 7.71 11.78
CA ASN A 29 -11.63 8.09 12.55
C ASN A 29 -11.09 6.87 13.28
N TRP A 30 -9.87 6.45 12.94
CA TRP A 30 -9.16 5.38 13.62
C TRP A 30 -7.75 5.87 13.98
N GLU A 31 -7.42 5.81 15.27
CA GLU A 31 -6.12 6.27 15.82
C GLU A 31 -5.74 7.70 15.42
N GLY A 32 -6.73 8.60 15.32
CA GLY A 32 -6.51 10.01 15.00
C GLY A 32 -6.46 10.33 13.51
N PHE A 33 -6.56 9.34 12.62
CA PHE A 33 -6.62 9.55 11.17
C PHE A 33 -7.99 9.18 10.58
N TRP A 34 -8.40 9.92 9.55
CA TRP A 34 -9.66 9.67 8.85
C TRP A 34 -9.42 8.77 7.64
N TYR A 35 -10.03 7.59 7.66
CA TYR A 35 -9.92 6.60 6.59
C TYR A 35 -11.23 6.49 5.82
N ALA A 36 -11.14 6.38 4.50
CA ALA A 36 -12.28 5.93 3.70
C ALA A 36 -12.68 4.51 4.14
N SER A 37 -13.99 4.22 4.12
CA SER A 37 -14.55 2.91 4.47
C SER A 37 -13.84 1.74 3.78
N SER A 38 -13.40 1.93 2.53
CA SER A 38 -12.71 0.90 1.74
C SER A 38 -11.22 0.71 2.07
N HIS A 39 -10.59 1.65 2.80
CA HIS A 39 -9.17 1.59 3.14
C HIS A 39 -8.93 1.26 4.62
N LEU A 40 -9.88 1.58 5.50
CA LEU A 40 -9.75 1.28 6.92
C LEU A 40 -9.48 -0.22 7.22
N PRO A 41 -10.21 -1.19 6.62
CA PRO A 41 -9.95 -2.61 6.89
C PRO A 41 -8.55 -3.03 6.43
N ALA A 42 -8.10 -2.49 5.30
CA ALA A 42 -6.77 -2.76 4.75
C ALA A 42 -5.67 -2.18 5.65
N ALA A 43 -5.86 -0.97 6.18
CA ALA A 43 -4.92 -0.36 7.13
C ALA A 43 -4.84 -1.16 8.44
N MET A 44 -5.97 -1.64 8.95
CA MET A 44 -6.00 -2.50 10.13
C MET A 44 -5.34 -3.86 9.87
N ALA A 45 -5.62 -4.48 8.72
CA ALA A 45 -5.00 -5.73 8.32
C ALA A 45 -3.49 -5.58 8.14
N ALA A 46 -3.03 -4.48 7.52
CA ALA A 46 -1.61 -4.15 7.41
C ALA A 46 -0.96 -4.04 8.78
N ARG A 47 -1.59 -3.32 9.72
CA ARG A 47 -1.06 -3.19 11.08
C ARG A 47 -0.92 -4.53 11.81
N LEU A 48 -1.87 -5.45 11.62
CA LEU A 48 -1.87 -6.73 12.32
C LEU A 48 -0.95 -7.78 11.69
N ASN A 49 -0.92 -7.82 10.35
CA ASN A 49 -0.35 -8.95 9.61
C ASN A 49 0.96 -8.60 8.89
N PHE A 50 1.28 -7.31 8.71
CA PHE A 50 2.53 -6.93 8.05
C PHE A 50 3.74 -7.29 8.92
N GLN A 51 4.61 -8.15 8.39
CA GLN A 51 5.88 -8.50 9.01
C GLN A 51 7.00 -7.73 8.31
N ALA A 52 7.54 -6.73 9.01
CA ALA A 52 8.66 -5.93 8.53
C ALA A 52 9.94 -6.77 8.50
N ASN A 53 10.74 -6.57 7.45
CA ASN A 53 12.12 -7.04 7.36
C ASN A 53 13.05 -5.82 7.49
N ASP A 54 14.25 -6.03 8.04
CA ASP A 54 15.26 -4.97 8.20
C ASP A 54 15.68 -4.30 6.87
N SER A 55 15.48 -5.00 5.76
CA SER A 55 15.77 -4.49 4.41
C SER A 55 14.61 -3.72 3.77
N ASP A 56 13.45 -3.62 4.41
CA ASP A 56 12.29 -2.98 3.79
C ASP A 56 12.47 -1.45 3.67
N VAL A 57 11.98 -0.90 2.57
CA VAL A 57 12.00 0.54 2.31
C VAL A 57 10.57 1.03 2.08
N PHE A 58 10.15 2.00 2.90
CA PHE A 58 8.84 2.64 2.78
C PHE A 58 8.96 4.06 2.23
N LEU A 59 8.15 4.36 1.22
CA LEU A 59 7.86 5.72 0.80
C LEU A 59 6.59 6.22 1.50
N THR A 60 6.76 7.09 2.50
CA THR A 60 5.64 7.73 3.19
C THR A 60 5.36 9.11 2.62
N SER A 61 4.09 9.39 2.31
CA SER A 61 3.67 10.71 1.82
C SER A 61 2.16 10.90 1.97
N SER A 62 1.71 12.15 1.96
CA SER A 62 0.28 12.45 1.88
C SER A 62 -0.26 12.08 0.49
N MET A 63 -1.49 11.58 0.44
CA MET A 63 -2.14 11.24 -0.83
C MET A 63 -2.13 12.41 -1.82
N LYS A 64 -1.96 12.09 -3.11
CA LYS A 64 -2.00 13.03 -4.26
C LYS A 64 -0.90 14.11 -4.27
N THR A 65 0.20 13.93 -3.54
CA THR A 65 1.36 14.84 -3.55
C THR A 65 2.44 14.46 -4.57
N GLY A 66 2.11 13.66 -5.59
CA GLY A 66 3.06 13.26 -6.65
C GLY A 66 3.83 11.96 -6.37
N THR A 67 3.21 11.02 -5.64
CA THR A 67 3.83 9.74 -5.28
C THR A 67 4.27 8.91 -6.47
N THR A 68 3.59 8.99 -7.61
CA THR A 68 3.99 8.29 -8.84
C THR A 68 5.42 8.62 -9.27
N TRP A 69 5.82 9.90 -9.18
CA TRP A 69 7.16 10.32 -9.58
C TRP A 69 8.21 9.81 -8.58
N LEU A 70 7.93 9.89 -7.28
CA LEU A 70 8.81 9.36 -6.24
C LEU A 70 8.96 7.82 -6.31
N LYS A 71 7.85 7.10 -6.54
CA LYS A 71 7.84 5.65 -6.76
C LYS A 71 8.63 5.21 -7.99
N ALA A 72 8.84 6.10 -8.96
CA ALA A 72 9.69 5.82 -10.11
C ALA A 72 11.18 6.02 -9.78
N ILE A 73 11.51 7.03 -8.97
CA ILE A 73 12.89 7.39 -8.62
C ILE A 73 13.51 6.40 -7.65
N ILE A 74 12.77 5.88 -6.66
CA ILE A 74 13.38 5.00 -5.65
C ILE A 74 13.95 3.70 -6.26
N PRO A 75 13.22 2.92 -7.09
CA PRO A 75 13.76 1.72 -7.72
C PRO A 75 14.96 2.01 -8.63
N THR A 76 14.97 3.19 -9.25
CA THR A 76 16.11 3.69 -10.06
C THR A 76 17.39 3.77 -9.22
N ILE A 77 17.29 4.35 -8.04
CA ILE A 77 18.44 4.57 -7.14
C ILE A 77 18.91 3.23 -6.55
N MET A 78 17.97 2.34 -6.21
CA MET A 78 18.28 1.06 -5.57
C MET A 78 18.88 0.03 -6.52
N ASN A 79 18.63 0.13 -7.84
CA ASN A 79 19.19 -0.77 -8.84
C ASN A 79 19.86 -0.01 -10.02
N PRO A 80 20.99 0.67 -9.79
CA PRO A 80 21.66 1.47 -10.82
C PRO A 80 22.28 0.61 -11.93
N ILE A 81 22.64 -0.64 -11.63
CA ILE A 81 23.29 -1.57 -12.58
C ILE A 81 22.31 -2.02 -13.68
N GLY A 82 21.02 -2.17 -13.36
CA GLY A 82 19.98 -2.52 -14.34
C GLY A 82 19.81 -1.50 -15.47
N ARG A 83 20.37 -0.29 -15.33
CA ARG A 83 20.32 0.79 -16.32
C ARG A 83 21.60 0.98 -17.12
N MET A 84 22.72 0.42 -16.65
CA MET A 84 24.04 0.68 -17.23
C MET A 84 24.29 -0.10 -18.53
N ASN A 85 23.59 -1.22 -18.73
CA ASN A 85 23.98 -2.19 -19.76
C ASN A 85 22.97 -2.37 -20.90
N ASP A 86 21.70 -1.96 -20.77
CA ASP A 86 20.70 -1.98 -21.85
C ASP A 86 19.41 -1.26 -21.40
N ASP A 87 18.97 -0.22 -22.11
CA ASP A 87 17.71 0.48 -21.84
C ASP A 87 16.51 -0.48 -21.88
N ASN A 88 16.60 -1.59 -22.63
CA ASN A 88 15.56 -2.62 -22.68
C ASN A 88 15.30 -3.31 -21.33
N ASN A 89 16.15 -3.13 -20.32
CA ASN A 89 15.97 -3.74 -19.00
C ASN A 89 15.48 -2.78 -17.92
N ASP A 90 15.18 -1.51 -18.23
CA ASP A 90 14.62 -0.59 -17.24
C ASP A 90 13.20 -1.04 -16.80
N PRO A 91 12.99 -1.36 -15.52
CA PRO A 91 11.68 -1.72 -15.01
C PRO A 91 10.60 -0.65 -15.24
N LEU A 92 10.98 0.64 -15.29
CA LEU A 92 10.03 1.75 -15.52
C LEU A 92 9.48 1.79 -16.95
N LEU A 93 10.19 1.20 -17.92
CA LEU A 93 9.69 1.10 -19.30
C LEU A 93 8.70 -0.06 -19.47
N LYS A 94 8.73 -1.03 -18.55
CA LYS A 94 7.92 -2.25 -18.62
C LYS A 94 6.73 -2.24 -17.66
N ARG A 95 6.81 -1.49 -16.57
CA ARG A 95 5.84 -1.52 -15.47
C ARG A 95 5.52 -0.13 -14.96
N HIS A 96 4.28 0.07 -14.53
CA HIS A 96 3.89 1.32 -13.89
C HIS A 96 4.59 1.48 -12.52
N PRO A 97 4.97 2.69 -12.07
CA PRO A 97 5.63 2.88 -10.77
C PRO A 97 4.88 2.29 -9.56
N ASN A 98 3.54 2.29 -9.58
CA ASN A 98 2.71 1.64 -8.55
C ASN A 98 2.80 0.10 -8.56
N GLU A 99 3.30 -0.53 -9.62
CA GLU A 99 3.60 -1.97 -9.63
C GLU A 99 4.99 -2.26 -9.07
N LEU A 100 5.91 -1.31 -9.18
CA LEU A 100 7.27 -1.43 -8.63
C LEU A 100 7.32 -1.16 -7.14
N MET A 101 6.46 -0.27 -6.65
CA MET A 101 6.30 0.07 -5.23
C MET A 101 4.81 0.05 -4.86
N PRO A 102 4.23 -1.13 -4.57
CA PRO A 102 2.83 -1.25 -4.23
C PRO A 102 2.54 -0.67 -2.83
N SER A 103 1.51 0.18 -2.74
CA SER A 103 1.06 0.73 -1.46
C SER A 103 0.39 -0.34 -0.60
N LEU A 104 0.73 -0.41 0.69
CA LEU A 104 0.21 -1.42 1.61
C LEU A 104 -1.33 -1.40 1.67
N GLU A 105 -1.91 -0.26 2.03
CA GLU A 105 -3.33 -0.09 2.35
C GLU A 105 -4.23 0.04 1.11
N VAL A 106 -3.65 0.32 -0.06
CA VAL A 106 -4.42 0.53 -1.30
C VAL A 106 -4.33 -0.67 -2.24
N GLN A 107 -3.17 -1.35 -2.32
CA GLN A 107 -2.93 -2.39 -3.32
C GLN A 107 -2.73 -3.77 -2.71
N LEU A 108 -2.02 -3.90 -1.58
CA LEU A 108 -1.71 -5.21 -1.01
C LEU A 108 -2.81 -5.70 -0.07
N PHE A 109 -3.01 -5.00 1.05
CA PHE A 109 -3.92 -5.42 2.11
C PHE A 109 -5.40 -5.21 1.77
N LYS A 110 -5.68 -4.39 0.75
CA LYS A 110 -7.04 -4.20 0.21
C LYS A 110 -7.50 -5.41 -0.60
N GLU A 111 -6.60 -6.00 -1.38
CA GLU A 111 -6.88 -7.19 -2.21
C GLU A 111 -6.86 -8.47 -1.36
N ASN A 112 -5.87 -8.60 -0.47
CA ASN A 112 -5.74 -9.72 0.44
C ASN A 112 -5.34 -9.23 1.84
N PRO A 113 -6.16 -9.40 2.89
CA PRO A 113 -5.83 -8.99 4.26
C PRO A 113 -4.59 -9.67 4.86
N ASN A 114 -4.11 -10.77 4.27
CA ASN A 114 -2.89 -11.45 4.68
C ASN A 114 -2.08 -11.87 3.43
N PRO A 115 -1.43 -10.92 2.74
CA PRO A 115 -0.66 -11.21 1.55
C PRO A 115 0.66 -11.89 1.93
N ASP A 116 1.03 -12.95 1.22
CA ASP A 116 2.39 -13.48 1.31
C ASP A 116 3.33 -12.50 0.58
N LEU A 117 4.29 -11.91 1.30
CA LEU A 117 5.26 -10.96 0.76
C LEU A 117 6.66 -11.56 0.62
N SER A 118 6.80 -12.88 0.81
CA SER A 118 8.10 -13.57 0.74
C SER A 118 8.65 -13.68 -0.69
N TYR A 119 7.78 -13.63 -1.70
CA TYR A 119 8.19 -13.68 -3.10
C TYR A 119 8.78 -12.36 -3.62
N MET A 120 8.63 -11.25 -2.89
CA MET A 120 9.15 -9.95 -3.32
C MET A 120 10.67 -9.94 -3.23
N PRO A 121 11.38 -9.37 -4.24
CA PRO A 121 12.82 -9.23 -4.17
C PRO A 121 13.22 -8.33 -3.00
N SER A 122 14.35 -8.65 -2.34
CA SER A 122 14.94 -7.82 -1.29
C SER A 122 15.92 -6.79 -1.91
N PRO A 123 15.92 -5.52 -1.47
CA PRO A 123 15.01 -4.93 -0.48
C PRO A 123 13.58 -4.80 -1.04
N ARG A 124 12.56 -5.05 -0.19
CA ARG A 124 11.16 -4.88 -0.58
C ARG A 124 10.83 -3.39 -0.54
N LEU A 125 10.18 -2.90 -1.59
CA LEU A 125 9.86 -1.48 -1.76
C LEU A 125 8.34 -1.28 -1.67
N PHE A 126 7.91 -0.36 -0.81
CA PHE A 126 6.49 -0.05 -0.55
C PHE A 126 6.20 1.45 -0.67
#